data_AF-A0AB72Z3Q9-F1
#
_entry.id   AF-A0AB72Z3Q9-F1
#
_cell.length_a   1.000
_cell.length_b   1.000
_cell.length_c   1.000
_cell.angle_alpha   90.00
_cell.angle_beta   90.00
_cell.angle_gamma   90.00
#
_symmetry.space_group_name_H-M   'P 1'
#
loop_
_entity.id
_entity.type
_entity.pdbx_description
1 polymer ?
#
loop_
_entity_poly.entity_id
_entity_poly.type
_entity_poly.pdbx_seq_one_letter_code
_entity_poly.pdbx_strand_id
1 'polypeptide(L)'
;MGERNRATAKKNGTAMETAVQDYLAWALNDRRIMRTRTHGSKDIGDIGNVFFHGEPVTIEVKWTKTMNAPEHMREAVKEAGNADSPYPWVVQKKNGVGLASLHKLGQQHAYTTQPVLEDMLGKCPAALSARIHAEPLGRKKQFRLITLQEFALILNSGLPLGPEEV
;
A
#
# COMPACT_ATOMS: atom_id res chain seq x y z
N MET A 1 -9.53 -8.98 29.03
CA MET A 1 -8.92 -9.21 27.69
C MET A 1 -8.12 -7.95 27.39
N GLY A 2 -6.83 -7.95 27.75
CA GLY A 2 -6.05 -6.74 27.99
C GLY A 2 -5.85 -5.87 26.75
N GLU A 3 -6.06 -4.56 26.92
CA GLU A 3 -5.69 -3.55 25.95
C GLU A 3 -4.24 -3.77 25.50
N ARG A 4 -4.02 -3.74 24.18
CA ARG A 4 -2.67 -3.83 23.63
C ARG A 4 -1.83 -2.70 24.22
N ASN A 5 -0.76 -3.05 24.94
CA ASN A 5 0.23 -2.06 25.39
C ASN A 5 0.62 -1.18 24.19
N ARG A 6 0.47 0.15 24.34
CA ARG A 6 0.78 1.15 23.31
C ARG A 6 2.15 0.92 22.67
N ALA A 7 3.12 0.45 23.45
CA ALA A 7 4.46 0.10 22.97
C ALA A 7 4.43 -1.02 21.91
N THR A 8 3.63 -2.07 22.12
CA THR A 8 3.46 -3.18 21.17
C THR A 8 2.78 -2.72 19.89
N ALA A 9 1.75 -1.87 20.00
CA ALA A 9 1.07 -1.30 18.82
C ALA A 9 2.04 -0.49 17.96
N LYS A 10 2.84 0.39 18.59
CA LYS A 10 3.89 1.15 17.91
C LYS A 10 4.95 0.25 17.27
N LYS A 11 5.47 -0.73 18.01
CA LYS A 11 6.45 -1.70 17.50
C LYS A 11 5.94 -2.44 16.26
N ASN A 12 4.67 -2.88 16.29
CA ASN A 12 4.05 -3.59 15.18
C ASN A 12 3.81 -2.68 13.97
N GLY A 13 3.41 -1.42 14.18
CA GLY A 13 3.30 -0.41 13.13
C GLY A 13 4.65 -0.20 12.43
N THR A 14 5.68 0.14 13.20
CA THR A 14 7.07 0.29 12.72
C THR A 14 7.55 -0.93 11.94
N ALA A 15 7.26 -2.15 12.42
CA ALA A 15 7.64 -3.38 11.74
C ALA A 15 6.90 -3.57 10.40
N MET A 16 5.61 -3.20 10.33
CA MET A 16 4.84 -3.22 9.09
C MET A 16 5.39 -2.23 8.07
N GLU A 17 5.56 -0.97 8.47
CA GLU A 17 6.08 0.09 7.60
C GLU A 17 7.44 -0.29 7.03
N THR A 18 8.33 -0.85 7.87
CA THR A 18 9.65 -1.30 7.44
C THR A 18 9.54 -2.43 6.43
N ALA A 19 8.68 -3.40 6.68
CA ALA A 19 8.49 -4.52 5.76
C ALA A 19 7.86 -4.10 4.42
N VAL A 20 6.95 -3.12 4.42
CA VAL A 20 6.36 -2.55 3.20
C VAL A 20 7.40 -1.75 2.41
N GLN A 21 8.18 -0.90 3.10
CA GLN A 21 9.31 -0.18 2.49
C GLN A 21 10.26 -1.15 1.79
N ASP A 22 10.76 -2.15 2.52
CA ASP A 22 11.75 -3.08 1.99
C ASP A 22 11.18 -3.92 0.84
N TYR A 23 9.91 -4.33 0.94
CA TYR A 23 9.21 -5.03 -0.13
C TYR A 23 9.10 -4.18 -1.40
N LEU A 24 8.66 -2.91 -1.30
CA LEU A 24 8.49 -2.04 -2.45
C LEU A 24 9.84 -1.61 -3.05
N ALA A 25 10.85 -1.35 -2.22
CA ALA A 25 12.21 -1.06 -2.67
C ALA A 25 12.80 -2.24 -3.48
N TRP A 26 12.58 -3.48 -3.01
CA TRP A 26 12.92 -4.67 -3.78
C TRP A 26 12.07 -4.76 -5.05
N ALA A 27 10.73 -4.74 -4.93
CA ALA A 27 9.81 -5.01 -6.03
C ALA A 27 9.97 -4.05 -7.20
N LEU A 28 10.25 -2.77 -6.93
CA LEU A 28 10.45 -1.73 -7.94
C LEU A 28 11.93 -1.50 -8.26
N ASN A 29 12.83 -2.29 -7.66
CA ASN A 29 14.28 -2.13 -7.76
C ASN A 29 14.75 -0.68 -7.50
N ASP A 30 14.11 -0.01 -6.53
CA ASP A 30 14.38 1.39 -6.18
C ASP A 30 14.70 1.54 -4.70
N ARG A 31 16.00 1.67 -4.40
CA ARG A 31 16.51 1.83 -3.03
C ARG A 31 16.25 3.22 -2.43
N ARG A 32 15.66 4.16 -3.18
CA ARG A 32 15.26 5.48 -2.66
C ARG A 32 13.93 5.43 -1.92
N ILE A 33 13.13 4.38 -2.11
CA ILE A 33 11.90 4.16 -1.35
C ILE A 33 12.22 4.04 0.12
N MET A 34 11.56 4.86 0.94
CA MET A 34 11.87 5.00 2.36
C MET A 34 10.62 5.28 3.18
N ARG A 35 10.65 4.92 4.46
CA ARG A 35 9.67 5.41 5.43
C ARG A 35 9.83 6.91 5.62
N THR A 36 8.71 7.61 5.66
CA THR A 36 8.70 9.03 5.98
C THR A 36 8.79 9.23 7.49
N ARG A 37 8.99 10.49 7.90
CA ARG A 37 8.83 10.89 9.30
C ARG A 37 7.46 11.54 9.46
N THR A 38 6.84 11.32 10.61
CA THR A 38 5.58 11.97 10.97
C THR A 38 5.81 13.47 11.25
N HIS A 39 5.11 14.32 10.51
CA HIS A 39 4.95 15.76 10.69
C HIS A 39 3.52 16.14 11.16
N GLY A 40 2.69 15.17 11.55
CA GLY A 40 1.36 15.39 12.13
C GLY A 40 0.35 15.84 11.08
N SER A 41 -0.14 17.08 11.15
CA SER A 41 -1.14 17.54 10.16
C SER A 41 -0.60 17.62 8.73
N LYS A 42 0.73 17.62 8.58
CA LYS A 42 1.46 17.68 7.30
C LYS A 42 2.03 16.34 6.86
N ASP A 43 1.50 15.24 7.39
CA ASP A 43 1.88 13.89 6.96
C ASP A 43 1.55 13.72 5.47
N ILE A 44 2.44 13.04 4.73
CA ILE A 44 2.39 12.83 3.28
C ILE A 44 2.29 11.34 2.91
N GLY A 45 1.96 10.49 3.89
CA GLY A 45 2.01 9.04 3.80
C GLY A 45 3.20 8.44 4.54
N ASP A 46 3.11 7.18 4.92
CA ASP A 46 4.14 6.42 5.64
C ASP A 46 5.32 6.00 4.76
N ILE A 47 5.09 5.79 3.47
CA ILE A 47 6.12 5.37 2.50
C ILE A 47 6.29 6.45 1.43
N GLY A 48 7.50 6.98 1.33
CA GLY A 48 7.88 8.03 0.38
C GLY A 48 8.68 7.52 -0.81
N ASN A 49 8.86 8.40 -1.80
CA ASN A 49 9.56 8.17 -3.07
C ASN A 49 8.94 7.05 -3.92
N VAL A 50 7.61 6.87 -3.84
CA VAL A 50 6.87 5.97 -4.73
C VAL A 50 6.12 6.80 -5.76
N PHE A 51 6.27 6.45 -7.02
CA PHE A 51 5.68 7.16 -8.15
C PHE A 51 5.00 6.19 -9.11
N PHE A 52 3.93 6.66 -9.76
CA PHE A 52 3.26 5.96 -10.84
C PHE A 52 3.14 6.91 -12.03
N HIS A 53 3.79 6.58 -13.15
CA HIS A 53 3.89 7.45 -14.34
C HIS A 53 4.33 8.90 -14.03
N GLY A 54 5.23 9.08 -13.05
CA GLY A 54 5.79 10.38 -12.67
C GLY A 54 5.00 11.13 -11.60
N GLU A 55 3.79 10.69 -11.28
CA GLU A 55 2.95 11.25 -10.22
C GLU A 55 3.22 10.56 -8.88
N PRO A 56 3.20 11.29 -7.74
CA PRO A 56 3.44 10.69 -6.44
C PRO A 56 2.30 9.74 -6.05
N VAL A 57 2.65 8.71 -5.31
CA VAL A 57 1.69 7.74 -4.75
C VAL A 57 1.77 7.82 -3.23
N THR A 58 0.64 8.12 -2.59
CA THR A 58 0.57 8.23 -1.12
C THR A 58 0.17 6.89 -0.54
N ILE A 59 1.00 6.35 0.34
CA ILE A 59 0.80 5.03 0.93
C ILE A 59 0.74 5.17 2.45
N GLU A 60 -0.42 4.84 3.00
CA GLU A 60 -0.64 4.72 4.44
C GLU A 60 -0.56 3.25 4.86
N VAL A 61 0.12 2.95 5.97
CA VAL A 61 0.40 1.57 6.40
C VAL A 61 -0.28 1.26 7.74
N LYS A 62 -1.13 0.23 7.76
CA LYS A 62 -1.94 -0.11 8.95
C LYS A 62 -1.65 -1.50 9.50
N TRP A 63 -1.30 -1.58 10.79
CA TRP A 63 -1.35 -2.81 11.57
C TRP A 63 -2.61 -2.85 12.44
N THR A 64 -3.73 -3.29 11.86
CA THR A 64 -4.99 -3.45 12.58
C THR A 64 -5.62 -4.81 12.25
N LYS A 65 -6.19 -5.47 13.28
CA LYS A 65 -6.82 -6.78 13.13
C LYS A 65 -8.14 -6.71 12.33
N THR A 66 -8.86 -5.61 12.50
CA THR A 66 -10.14 -5.33 11.84
C THR A 66 -9.90 -4.39 10.66
N MET A 67 -10.59 -4.65 9.56
CA MET A 67 -10.54 -3.83 8.35
C MET A 67 -11.43 -2.59 8.51
N ASN A 68 -10.91 -1.51 9.10
CA ASN A 68 -11.60 -0.20 9.17
C ASN A 68 -11.30 0.67 7.94
N ALA A 69 -11.56 0.11 6.75
CA ALA A 69 -11.19 0.72 5.48
C ALA A 69 -11.66 2.18 5.31
N PRO A 70 -12.89 2.59 5.73
CA PRO A 70 -13.32 3.98 5.59
C PRO A 70 -12.48 4.98 6.39
N GLU A 71 -12.01 4.61 7.58
CA GLU A 71 -11.18 5.48 8.40
C GLU A 71 -9.79 5.61 7.80
N HIS A 72 -9.13 4.48 7.53
CA HIS A 72 -7.78 4.48 6.96
C HIS A 72 -7.73 5.18 5.59
N MET A 73 -8.75 5.02 4.73
CA MET A 73 -8.80 5.73 3.45
C MET A 73 -8.98 7.24 3.62
N ARG A 74 -9.67 7.73 4.66
CA ARG A 74 -9.77 9.18 4.89
C ARG A 74 -8.42 9.78 5.28
N GLU A 75 -7.63 9.05 6.06
CA GLU A 75 -6.25 9.44 6.41
C GLU A 75 -5.39 9.49 5.14
N ALA A 76 -5.37 8.41 4.36
CA ALA A 76 -4.61 8.35 3.11
C ALA A 76 -5.00 9.46 2.11
N VAL A 77 -6.30 9.79 1.97
CA VAL A 77 -6.77 10.89 1.12
C VAL A 77 -6.30 12.25 1.62
N LYS A 78 -6.33 12.48 2.94
CA LYS A 78 -5.84 13.73 3.53
C LYS A 78 -4.35 13.91 3.27
N GLU A 79 -3.57 12.86 3.49
CA GLU A 79 -2.13 12.88 3.26
C GLU A 79 -1.79 13.00 1.77
N ALA A 80 -2.59 12.40 0.90
CA ALA A 80 -2.45 12.58 -0.54
C ALA A 80 -2.68 14.04 -0.95
N GLY A 81 -3.65 14.73 -0.30
CA GLY A 81 -3.82 16.17 -0.46
C GLY A 81 -2.63 17.00 0.03
N ASN A 82 -1.91 16.56 1.06
CA ASN A 82 -0.69 17.24 1.52
C ASN A 82 0.52 16.98 0.58
N ALA A 83 0.50 15.86 -0.14
CA ALA A 83 1.56 15.41 -1.03
C ALA A 83 1.33 15.78 -2.49
N ASP A 84 0.22 16.49 -2.80
CA ASP A 84 -0.27 16.71 -4.17
C ASP A 84 -0.35 15.42 -5.00
N SER A 85 -0.79 14.34 -4.35
CA SER A 85 -0.86 12.98 -4.90
C SER A 85 -2.26 12.61 -5.35
N PRO A 86 -2.45 12.17 -6.61
CA PRO A 86 -3.73 11.66 -7.07
C PRO A 86 -4.02 10.22 -6.60
N TYR A 87 -3.05 9.55 -5.96
CA TYR A 87 -3.07 8.12 -5.71
C TYR A 87 -2.97 7.77 -4.21
N PRO A 88 -4.06 7.96 -3.44
CA PRO A 88 -4.13 7.50 -2.05
C PRO A 88 -4.32 5.98 -1.99
N TRP A 89 -3.44 5.30 -1.27
CA TRP A 89 -3.47 3.87 -1.04
C TRP A 89 -3.29 3.53 0.44
N VAL A 90 -3.93 2.44 0.86
CA VAL A 90 -3.66 1.85 2.18
C VAL A 90 -3.09 0.45 1.99
N VAL A 91 -1.98 0.16 2.68
CA VAL A 91 -1.45 -1.19 2.84
C VAL A 91 -1.73 -1.65 4.27
N GLN A 92 -2.53 -2.70 4.42
CA GLN A 92 -2.94 -3.22 5.72
C GLN A 92 -2.41 -4.64 5.96
N LYS A 93 -1.99 -4.87 7.21
CA LYS A 93 -1.62 -6.20 7.69
C LYS A 93 -2.78 -7.19 7.54
N LYS A 94 -2.59 -8.24 6.74
CA LYS A 94 -3.53 -9.36 6.57
C LYS A 94 -3.39 -10.37 7.72
N ASN A 95 -4.51 -10.76 8.31
CA ASN A 95 -4.53 -11.77 9.37
C ASN A 95 -4.00 -13.11 8.84
N GLY A 96 -3.16 -13.79 9.64
CA GLY A 96 -2.58 -15.09 9.27
C GLY A 96 -1.40 -15.04 8.29
N VAL A 97 -1.01 -13.87 7.78
CA VAL A 97 0.10 -13.73 6.82
C VAL A 97 1.32 -13.11 7.50
N GLY A 98 2.46 -13.80 7.57
CA GLY A 98 3.68 -13.28 8.20
C GLY A 98 4.36 -12.15 7.43
N LEU A 99 5.37 -11.52 8.04
CA LEU A 99 6.24 -10.52 7.39
C LEU A 99 7.61 -11.07 6.98
N ALA A 100 7.89 -12.35 7.24
CA ALA A 100 9.25 -12.89 7.18
C ALA A 100 9.76 -13.26 5.78
N SER A 101 8.92 -13.23 4.74
CA SER A 101 9.35 -13.54 3.37
C SER A 101 8.64 -12.67 2.34
N LEU A 102 9.30 -12.42 1.21
CA LEU A 102 8.75 -11.64 0.10
C LEU A 102 7.40 -12.18 -0.37
N HIS A 103 7.27 -13.49 -0.53
CA HIS A 103 6.00 -14.11 -0.91
C HIS A 103 4.87 -13.83 0.10
N LYS A 104 5.15 -13.83 1.41
CA LYS A 104 4.15 -13.47 2.43
C LYS A 104 3.89 -11.97 2.50
N LEU A 105 4.89 -11.14 2.25
CA LEU A 105 4.72 -9.69 2.15
C LEU A 105 3.84 -9.30 0.96
N GLY A 106 4.04 -9.94 -0.20
CA GLY A 106 3.19 -9.74 -1.37
C GLY A 106 1.71 -10.05 -1.11
N GLN A 107 1.40 -10.95 -0.17
CA GLN A 107 0.03 -11.33 0.20
C GLN A 107 -0.67 -10.37 1.18
N GLN A 108 0.00 -9.32 1.67
CA GLN A 108 -0.64 -8.31 2.51
C GLN A 108 -1.74 -7.58 1.72
N HIS A 109 -2.67 -6.94 2.43
CA HIS A 109 -3.76 -6.22 1.78
C HIS A 109 -3.29 -4.87 1.26
N ALA A 110 -3.69 -4.51 0.05
CA ALA A 110 -3.57 -3.17 -0.49
C ALA A 110 -4.93 -2.74 -1.05
N TYR A 111 -5.39 -1.53 -0.74
CA TYR A 111 -6.67 -1.06 -1.24
C TYR A 111 -6.72 0.45 -1.45
N THR A 112 -7.59 0.86 -2.36
CA THR A 112 -7.89 2.25 -2.69
C THR A 112 -9.36 2.38 -3.11
N THR A 113 -9.76 3.56 -3.57
CA THR A 113 -11.09 3.82 -4.14
C THR A 113 -11.22 3.21 -5.54
N GLN A 114 -12.44 2.90 -5.95
CA GLN A 114 -12.70 2.40 -7.30
C GLN A 114 -12.17 3.34 -8.41
N PRO A 115 -12.42 4.67 -8.40
CA PRO A 115 -11.91 5.56 -9.44
C PRO A 115 -10.38 5.59 -9.53
N VAL A 116 -9.68 5.56 -8.40
CA VAL A 116 -8.21 5.54 -8.38
C VAL A 116 -7.68 4.25 -9.01
N LEU A 117 -8.25 3.09 -8.66
CA LEU A 117 -7.83 1.83 -9.26
C LEU A 117 -8.11 1.78 -10.76
N GLU A 118 -9.29 2.23 -11.19
CA GLU A 118 -9.67 2.29 -12.61
C GLU A 118 -8.74 3.21 -13.41
N ASP A 119 -8.39 4.38 -12.86
CA ASP A 119 -7.44 5.31 -13.47
C ASP A 119 -6.04 4.69 -13.64
N MET A 120 -5.53 4.02 -12.61
CA MET A 120 -4.22 3.37 -12.67
C MET A 120 -4.20 2.19 -13.64
N LEU A 121 -5.21 1.32 -13.60
CA LEU A 121 -5.33 0.19 -14.53
C LEU A 121 -5.55 0.64 -15.97
N GLY A 122 -6.20 1.78 -16.19
CA GLY A 122 -6.36 2.38 -17.53
C GLY A 122 -5.04 2.87 -18.13
N LYS A 123 -4.01 3.15 -17.30
CA LYS A 123 -2.65 3.51 -17.73
C LYS A 123 -1.71 2.30 -17.86
N CYS A 124 -2.13 1.13 -17.39
CA CYS A 124 -1.36 -0.12 -17.49
C CYS A 124 -1.64 -0.87 -18.81
N PRO A 125 -0.75 -1.79 -19.22
CA PRO A 125 -1.04 -2.69 -20.33
C PRO A 125 -2.32 -3.50 -20.08
N ALA A 126 -3.17 -3.66 -21.11
CA ALA A 126 -4.45 -4.37 -21.00
C ALA A 126 -4.33 -5.79 -20.43
N ALA A 127 -3.21 -6.48 -20.70
CA ALA A 127 -2.92 -7.80 -20.17
C ALA A 127 -2.77 -7.81 -18.63
N LEU A 128 -2.20 -6.75 -18.04
CA LEU A 128 -2.16 -6.61 -16.58
C LEU A 128 -3.57 -6.31 -16.06
N SER A 129 -4.25 -5.34 -16.65
CA SER A 129 -5.57 -4.90 -16.21
C SER A 129 -6.60 -6.03 -16.21
N ALA A 130 -6.52 -6.95 -17.19
CA ALA A 130 -7.36 -8.14 -17.26
C ALA A 130 -7.08 -9.18 -16.16
N ARG A 131 -5.89 -9.18 -15.55
CA ARG A 131 -5.48 -10.12 -14.50
C ARG A 131 -5.80 -9.64 -13.09
N ILE A 132 -5.97 -8.33 -12.89
CA ILE A 132 -6.24 -7.75 -11.57
C ILE A 132 -7.74 -7.88 -11.27
N HIS A 133 -8.08 -8.79 -10.37
CA HIS A 133 -9.46 -9.02 -9.92
C HIS A 133 -9.65 -8.48 -8.51
N ALA A 134 -9.89 -7.17 -8.40
CA ALA A 134 -10.02 -6.53 -7.11
C ALA A 134 -11.35 -6.85 -6.40
N GLU A 135 -11.25 -7.30 -5.14
CA GLU A 135 -12.40 -7.59 -4.30
C GLU A 135 -13.09 -6.29 -3.84
N PRO A 136 -14.43 -6.20 -3.88
CA PRO A 136 -15.13 -5.04 -3.33
C PRO A 136 -14.99 -4.98 -1.80
N LEU A 137 -14.61 -3.82 -1.27
CA LEU A 137 -14.38 -3.63 0.16
C LEU A 137 -15.23 -2.49 0.74
N GLY A 138 -15.65 -2.68 2.00
CA GLY A 138 -16.50 -1.74 2.74
C GLY A 138 -18.00 -1.99 2.57
N ARG A 139 -18.82 -1.45 3.47
CA ARG A 139 -20.28 -1.67 3.46
C ARG A 139 -20.95 -1.22 2.16
N LYS A 140 -20.49 -0.12 1.56
CA LYS A 140 -20.98 0.39 0.27
C LYS A 140 -20.17 -0.14 -0.92
N LYS A 141 -19.22 -1.06 -0.69
CA LYS A 141 -18.33 -1.62 -1.71
C LYS A 141 -17.58 -0.54 -2.51
N GLN A 142 -17.27 0.58 -1.86
CA GLN A 142 -16.67 1.75 -2.50
C GLN A 142 -15.14 1.63 -2.68
N PHE A 143 -14.52 0.67 -2.01
CA PHE A 143 -13.08 0.41 -2.11
C PHE A 143 -12.83 -0.87 -2.90
N ARG A 144 -11.60 -1.01 -3.39
CA ARG A 144 -11.12 -2.16 -4.13
C ARG A 144 -9.88 -2.72 -3.46
N LEU A 145 -9.98 -3.97 -3.05
CA LEU A 145 -8.96 -4.70 -2.32
C LEU A 145 -8.21 -5.63 -3.27
N ILE A 146 -6.89 -5.51 -3.24
CA ILE A 146 -5.94 -6.37 -3.93
C ILE A 146 -4.84 -6.78 -2.95
N THR A 147 -3.87 -7.53 -3.44
CA THR A 147 -2.64 -7.86 -2.72
C THR A 147 -1.57 -6.77 -2.90
N LEU A 148 -0.61 -6.69 -1.98
CA LEU A 148 0.56 -5.82 -2.10
C LEU A 148 1.39 -6.18 -3.36
N GLN A 149 1.41 -7.44 -3.76
CA GLN A 149 2.04 -7.88 -5.00
C GLN A 149 1.35 -7.30 -6.24
N GLU A 150 0.03 -7.37 -6.31
CA GLU A 150 -0.75 -6.78 -7.40
C GLU A 150 -0.58 -5.26 -7.45
N PHE A 151 -0.57 -4.60 -6.29
CA PHE A 151 -0.28 -3.17 -6.21
C PHE A 151 1.12 -2.84 -6.77
N ALA A 152 2.15 -3.59 -6.36
CA ALA A 152 3.50 -3.41 -6.90
C ALA A 152 3.57 -3.68 -8.42
N LEU A 153 2.83 -4.67 -8.94
CA LEU A 153 2.73 -4.91 -10.38
C LEU A 153 2.10 -3.72 -11.11
N ILE A 154 1.06 -3.09 -10.54
CA ILE A 154 0.46 -1.88 -11.09
C ILE A 154 1.51 -0.75 -11.12
N LEU A 155 2.21 -0.51 -10.01
CA LEU A 155 3.28 0.50 -9.94
C LEU A 155 4.38 0.26 -10.98
N ASN A 156 4.68 -1.00 -11.29
CA ASN A 156 5.69 -1.40 -12.26
C ASN A 156 5.13 -1.65 -13.68
N SER A 157 3.91 -1.19 -13.99
CA SER A 157 3.24 -1.39 -15.28
C SER A 157 3.19 -2.86 -15.76
N GLY A 158 3.17 -3.81 -14.83
CA GLY A 158 3.11 -5.25 -15.08
C GLY A 158 4.45 -5.92 -15.39
N LEU A 159 5.55 -5.18 -15.35
CA LEU A 159 6.90 -5.73 -15.47
C LEU A 159 7.24 -6.62 -14.26
N PRO A 160 8.19 -7.58 -14.42
CA PRO A 160 8.65 -8.42 -13.32
C PRO A 160 9.07 -7.60 -12.10
N LEU A 161 8.72 -8.10 -10.91
CA LEU A 161 9.09 -7.46 -9.64
C LEU A 161 10.46 -7.95 -9.20
N GLY A 162 11.27 -7.04 -8.66
CA GLY A 162 12.62 -7.36 -8.20
C GLY A 162 13.63 -7.51 -9.35
N PRO A 163 14.92 -7.54 -9.02
CA PRO A 163 15.93 -7.92 -10.00
C PRO A 163 15.67 -9.36 -10.47
N GLU A 164 15.91 -9.63 -11.76
CA GLU A 164 16.02 -11.00 -12.24
C GLU A 164 17.12 -11.71 -11.43
N GLU A 165 16.90 -12.97 -11.05
CA GLU A 165 17.96 -13.78 -10.44
C GLU A 165 19.14 -13.81 -11.43
N VAL A 166 20.26 -13.18 -11.04
CA VAL A 166 21.52 -13.16 -11.80
C VAL A 166 22.20 -14.52 -11.77
#